data_AF-A0A926EBH9-F1
#
_entry.id   AF-A0A926EBH9-F1
#
_cell.length_a   1.000
_cell.length_b   1.000
_cell.length_c   1.000
_cell.angle_alpha   90.00
_cell.angle_beta   90.00
_cell.angle_gamma   90.00
#
_symmetry.space_group_name_H-M   'P 1'
#
loop_
_entity.id
_entity.type
_entity.pdbx_description
1 polymer ?
#
loop_
_entity_poly.entity_id
_entity_poly.type
_entity_poly.pdbx_seq_one_letter_code
_entity_poly.pdbx_strand_id
1 'polypeptide(L)'
;MMITFPHMGPMSCIVKLLFNEFGISHIVPPDNDEETLQAGIEISPEEMCLPFKYMVGNLKRAYDMGADTVVMAATCGPCRLGEYCQLMMDTLDKNGYLCKWILLDSPAVIGRREFLKRLSALKEYSVLESSEFTAIKLARNIFCGLKLIFKLDTLRTKIEKTAGYLDKPYEAAELLREIEEKMKNAENFYDGFRIIENSYRRLKGLKKNPEADPVKVLITGEIYTSIEEEANGRLEERLIRLGCSVKRHLNISWWIRHTLSDIIFPDSVSSIFGKKYGIPCNIGGYGRQTVSKIMNSGSFDGVIKIMPAGCMPEIVAKAFCEGIQDKQDNKILHLIYDEMKADAGYQTRIEAFVDMLERRKHVLAGNRHRFNKYRSGIGG
;
A
#
# COMPACT_ATOMS: atom_id res chain seq x y z
N MET A 1 20.74 12.55 -19.58
CA MET A 1 20.57 11.31 -18.79
C MET A 1 19.35 11.49 -17.92
N MET A 2 18.47 10.50 -17.86
CA MET A 2 17.15 10.65 -17.24
C MET A 2 16.87 9.46 -16.31
N ILE A 3 16.65 9.77 -15.04
CA ILE A 3 16.31 8.76 -14.03
C ILE A 3 14.81 8.43 -14.09
N THR A 4 14.45 7.17 -13.84
CA THR A 4 13.09 6.76 -13.53
C THR A 4 13.05 5.80 -12.33
N PHE A 5 11.84 5.49 -11.86
CA PHE A 5 11.54 4.59 -10.76
C PHE A 5 10.12 4.03 -10.96
N PRO A 6 9.82 2.80 -10.50
CA PRO A 6 8.49 2.24 -10.64
C PRO A 6 7.48 2.88 -9.67
N HIS A 7 6.18 2.78 -9.97
CA HIS A 7 5.13 3.23 -9.05
C HIS A 7 5.03 2.31 -7.83
N MET A 8 4.73 2.90 -6.67
CA MET A 8 4.46 2.22 -5.40
C MET A 8 3.43 3.01 -4.59
N GLY A 9 2.19 3.07 -5.11
CA GLY A 9 1.14 3.93 -4.57
C GLY A 9 1.59 5.39 -4.48
N PRO A 10 1.16 6.15 -3.45
CA PRO A 10 1.51 7.56 -3.29
C PRO A 10 3.00 7.86 -3.11
N MET A 11 3.86 6.84 -2.93
CA MET A 11 5.29 7.05 -2.72
C MET A 11 5.94 7.67 -3.96
N SER A 12 5.49 7.31 -5.17
CA SER A 12 6.03 7.83 -6.43
C SER A 12 5.95 9.35 -6.51
N CYS A 13 4.83 9.93 -6.06
CA CYS A 13 4.67 11.39 -5.97
C CYS A 13 5.70 12.01 -5.02
N ILE A 14 6.01 11.36 -3.89
CA ILE A 14 6.98 11.90 -2.92
C ILE A 14 8.42 11.77 -3.44
N VAL A 15 8.74 10.69 -4.16
CA VAL A 15 10.04 10.52 -4.81
C VAL A 15 10.21 11.58 -5.91
N LYS A 16 9.18 11.85 -6.72
CA LYS A 16 9.16 12.98 -7.67
C LYS A 16 9.49 14.30 -6.99
N LEU A 17 8.79 14.63 -5.89
CA LEU A 17 9.05 15.86 -5.13
C LEU A 17 10.49 15.92 -4.59
N LEU A 18 11.00 14.80 -4.10
CA LEU A 18 12.37 14.71 -3.61
C LEU A 18 13.38 14.97 -4.73
N PHE A 19 13.17 14.40 -5.91
CA PHE A 19 14.04 14.59 -7.07
C PHE A 19 13.97 16.03 -7.60
N ASN A 20 12.78 16.65 -7.63
CA ASN A 20 12.63 18.07 -7.97
C ASN A 20 13.47 18.99 -7.04
N GLU A 21 13.43 18.74 -5.73
CA GLU A 21 14.17 19.53 -4.73
C GLU A 21 15.69 19.38 -4.82
N PHE A 22 16.14 18.32 -5.50
CA PHE A 22 17.55 18.08 -5.83
C PHE A 22 17.89 18.37 -7.29
N GLY A 23 16.95 18.91 -8.07
CA GLY A 23 17.13 19.16 -9.50
C GLY A 23 17.58 17.92 -10.27
N ILE A 24 17.19 16.73 -9.82
CA ILE A 24 17.50 15.48 -10.52
C ILE A 24 16.60 15.40 -11.74
N SER A 25 17.19 15.33 -12.94
CA SER A 25 16.43 15.10 -14.17
C SER A 25 15.84 13.70 -14.17
N HIS A 26 14.50 13.63 -14.16
CA HIS A 26 13.79 12.36 -14.04
C HIS A 26 12.50 12.32 -14.86
N ILE A 27 12.07 11.10 -15.15
CA ILE A 27 10.79 10.75 -15.78
C ILE A 27 10.01 9.94 -14.76
N VAL A 28 8.85 10.46 -14.37
CA VAL A 28 7.84 9.68 -13.68
C VAL A 28 7.10 8.87 -14.75
N PRO A 29 6.99 7.53 -14.60
CA PRO A 29 6.18 6.73 -15.52
C PRO A 29 4.74 7.23 -15.59
N PRO A 30 3.99 6.91 -16.66
CA PRO A 30 2.55 7.10 -16.68
C PRO A 30 1.89 6.36 -15.51
N ASP A 31 0.75 6.88 -15.05
CA ASP A 31 -0.02 6.24 -13.99
C ASP A 31 -0.34 4.78 -14.34
N ASN A 32 -0.41 3.94 -13.31
CA ASN A 32 -0.84 2.57 -13.50
C ASN A 32 -2.26 2.55 -14.08
N ASP A 33 -2.43 1.77 -15.13
CA ASP A 33 -3.67 1.57 -15.85
C ASP A 33 -3.62 0.19 -16.54
N GLU A 34 -4.57 -0.08 -17.42
CA GLU A 34 -4.57 -1.32 -18.22
C GLU A 34 -3.40 -1.35 -19.21
N GLU A 35 -3.05 -0.22 -19.82
CA GLU A 35 -1.92 -0.13 -20.76
C GLU A 35 -0.59 -0.46 -20.08
N THR A 36 -0.36 0.06 -18.86
CA THR A 36 0.83 -0.21 -18.06
C THR A 36 0.91 -1.67 -17.67
N LEU A 37 -0.22 -2.25 -17.24
CA LEU A 37 -0.27 -3.67 -16.93
C LEU A 37 0.06 -4.52 -18.16
N GLN A 38 -0.56 -4.21 -19.30
CA GLN A 38 -0.33 -4.92 -20.56
C GLN A 38 1.13 -4.82 -21.02
N ALA A 39 1.71 -3.62 -20.94
CA ALA A 39 3.13 -3.39 -21.24
C ALA A 39 4.05 -4.25 -20.36
N GLY A 40 3.67 -4.50 -19.11
CA GLY A 40 4.36 -5.39 -18.20
C GLY A 40 4.17 -6.88 -18.52
N ILE A 41 2.94 -7.30 -18.83
CA ILE A 41 2.59 -8.68 -19.18
C ILE A 41 3.35 -9.14 -20.42
N GLU A 42 3.44 -8.29 -21.45
CA GLU A 42 4.09 -8.61 -22.74
C GLU A 42 5.51 -9.15 -22.61
N ILE A 43 6.27 -8.67 -21.63
CA ILE A 43 7.70 -8.99 -21.48
C ILE A 43 8.03 -9.76 -20.20
N SER A 44 7.10 -9.82 -19.24
CA SER A 44 7.31 -10.52 -17.97
C SER A 44 6.99 -12.01 -18.08
N PRO A 45 7.68 -12.89 -17.33
CA PRO A 45 7.26 -14.28 -17.22
C PRO A 45 5.84 -14.40 -16.62
N GLU A 46 5.09 -15.40 -17.08
CA GLU A 46 3.70 -15.65 -16.69
C GLU A 46 3.57 -15.84 -15.17
N GLU A 47 4.51 -16.56 -14.55
CA GLU A 47 4.48 -16.91 -13.12
C GLU A 47 4.86 -15.74 -12.20
N MET A 48 5.20 -14.57 -12.74
CA MET A 48 5.46 -13.39 -11.94
C MET A 48 4.15 -12.81 -11.43
N CYS A 49 4.12 -12.46 -10.14
CA CYS A 49 2.94 -11.87 -9.53
C CYS A 49 2.71 -10.44 -10.03
N LEU A 50 1.46 -10.00 -9.92
CA LEU A 50 0.97 -8.71 -10.44
C LEU A 50 1.86 -7.48 -10.13
N PRO A 51 2.42 -7.30 -8.91
CA PRO A 51 3.32 -6.17 -8.62
C PRO A 51 4.54 -6.09 -9.55
N PHE A 52 5.14 -7.24 -9.88
CA PHE A 52 6.31 -7.28 -10.76
C PHE A 52 5.95 -6.77 -12.15
N LYS A 53 4.81 -7.21 -12.70
CA LYS A 53 4.36 -6.82 -14.03
C LYS A 53 4.03 -5.33 -14.10
N TYR A 54 3.35 -4.78 -13.09
CA TYR A 54 3.14 -3.33 -13.03
C TYR A 54 4.46 -2.56 -13.02
N MET A 55 5.41 -2.96 -12.15
CA MET A 55 6.71 -2.29 -12.09
C MET A 55 7.49 -2.40 -13.40
N VAL A 56 7.51 -3.57 -14.05
CA VAL A 56 8.13 -3.74 -15.38
C VAL A 56 7.45 -2.87 -16.43
N GLY A 57 6.12 -2.82 -16.44
CA GLY A 57 5.34 -1.94 -17.32
C GLY A 57 5.65 -0.46 -17.10
N ASN A 58 5.76 -0.02 -15.84
CA ASN A 58 6.18 1.34 -15.51
C ASN A 58 7.56 1.66 -16.11
N LEU A 59 8.53 0.77 -15.88
CA LEU A 59 9.90 0.97 -16.34
C LEU A 59 10.02 0.95 -17.87
N LYS A 60 9.31 0.03 -18.53
CA LYS A 60 9.21 -0.03 -19.99
C LYS A 60 8.67 1.28 -20.56
N ARG A 61 7.53 1.76 -20.07
CA ARG A 61 6.91 3.02 -20.53
C ARG A 61 7.81 4.22 -20.25
N ALA A 62 8.49 4.26 -19.11
CA ALA A 62 9.43 5.33 -18.80
C ALA A 62 10.67 5.30 -19.72
N TYR A 63 11.16 4.12 -20.10
CA TYR A 63 12.23 3.96 -21.09
C TYR A 63 11.81 4.52 -22.45
N ASP A 64 10.59 4.21 -22.91
CA ASP A 64 10.04 4.74 -24.17
C ASP A 64 9.92 6.27 -24.16
N MET A 65 9.77 6.87 -22.98
CA MET A 65 9.79 8.33 -22.78
C MET A 65 11.20 8.94 -22.68
N GLY A 66 12.26 8.12 -22.77
CA GLY A 66 13.66 8.54 -22.77
C GLY A 66 14.41 8.35 -21.45
N ALA A 67 13.87 7.57 -20.50
CA ALA A 67 14.61 7.21 -19.29
C ALA A 67 15.74 6.22 -19.63
N ASP A 68 16.94 6.47 -19.11
CA ASP A 68 18.12 5.61 -19.34
C ASP A 68 18.66 4.97 -18.06
N THR A 69 18.11 5.35 -16.91
CA THR A 69 18.58 4.93 -15.59
C THR A 69 17.42 4.66 -14.65
N VAL A 70 17.43 3.50 -13.98
CA VAL A 70 16.44 3.11 -12.98
C VAL A 70 17.02 3.25 -11.58
N VAL A 71 16.29 3.92 -10.69
CA VAL A 71 16.56 3.93 -9.25
C VAL A 71 15.50 3.10 -8.55
N MET A 72 15.92 2.12 -7.77
CA MET A 72 15.01 1.24 -7.05
C MET A 72 15.61 0.81 -5.71
N ALA A 73 14.77 0.74 -4.68
CA ALA A 73 15.15 0.10 -3.42
C ALA A 73 15.14 -1.42 -3.61
N ALA A 74 16.25 -2.07 -3.27
CA ALA A 74 16.34 -3.52 -3.27
C ALA A 74 15.98 -4.07 -1.88
N THR A 75 15.34 -5.24 -1.86
CA THR A 75 14.87 -5.87 -0.62
C THR A 75 15.64 -7.17 -0.38
N CYS A 76 15.71 -7.62 0.87
CA CYS A 76 16.42 -8.85 1.23
C CYS A 76 15.45 -9.96 1.63
N GLY A 77 14.81 -10.59 0.63
CA GLY A 77 14.03 -11.82 0.76
C GLY A 77 13.01 -11.84 1.92
N PRO A 78 12.64 -13.03 2.43
CA PRO A 78 12.77 -14.35 1.82
C PRO A 78 11.73 -14.61 0.71
N CYS A 79 10.91 -13.62 0.34
CA CYS A 79 10.01 -13.74 -0.80
C CYS A 79 10.67 -13.25 -2.11
N ARG A 80 10.02 -13.50 -3.25
CA ARG A 80 10.53 -13.12 -4.58
C ARG A 80 10.81 -11.62 -4.74
N LEU A 81 10.19 -10.74 -3.93
CA LEU A 81 10.51 -9.32 -3.90
C LEU A 81 12.01 -9.03 -3.69
N GLY A 82 12.72 -9.93 -2.99
CA GLY A 82 14.17 -9.84 -2.81
C GLY A 82 14.95 -9.88 -4.13
N GLU A 83 14.43 -10.60 -5.10
CA GLU A 83 15.07 -10.82 -6.41
C GLU A 83 14.49 -9.90 -7.50
N TYR A 84 13.53 -9.03 -7.17
CA TYR A 84 12.85 -8.21 -8.18
C TYR A 84 13.82 -7.37 -9.00
N CYS A 85 14.78 -6.72 -8.37
CA CYS A 85 15.71 -5.87 -9.10
C CYS A 85 16.49 -6.64 -10.15
N GLN A 86 17.06 -7.81 -9.80
CA GLN A 86 17.79 -8.65 -10.77
C GLN A 86 16.86 -9.21 -11.85
N LEU A 87 15.69 -9.71 -11.46
CA LEU A 87 14.72 -10.25 -12.41
C LEU A 87 14.20 -9.18 -13.38
N MET A 88 13.99 -7.95 -12.92
CA MET A 88 13.57 -6.83 -13.77
C MET A 88 14.70 -6.40 -14.71
N MET A 89 15.96 -6.34 -14.23
CA MET A 89 17.13 -6.11 -15.09
C MET A 89 17.15 -7.12 -16.24
N ASP A 90 17.17 -8.41 -15.90
CA ASP A 90 17.22 -9.49 -16.89
C ASP A 90 16.03 -9.44 -17.86
N THR A 91 14.84 -9.11 -17.35
CA THR A 91 13.61 -9.02 -18.15
C THR A 91 13.69 -7.86 -19.15
N LEU A 92 14.10 -6.68 -18.70
CA LEU A 92 14.20 -5.49 -19.54
C LEU A 92 15.33 -5.63 -20.56
N ASP A 93 16.52 -6.08 -20.14
CA ASP A 93 17.68 -6.25 -21.01
C ASP A 93 17.42 -7.25 -22.15
N LYS A 94 16.79 -8.40 -21.85
CA LYS A 94 16.43 -9.41 -22.86
C LYS A 94 15.46 -8.89 -23.93
N ASN A 95 14.68 -7.86 -23.60
CA ASN A 95 13.70 -7.24 -24.49
C ASN A 95 14.21 -5.93 -25.10
N GLY A 96 15.50 -5.59 -24.94
CA GLY A 96 16.14 -4.43 -25.56
C GLY A 96 15.99 -3.11 -24.77
N TYR A 97 15.43 -3.16 -23.56
CA TYR A 97 15.24 -2.01 -22.68
C TYR A 97 16.47 -1.81 -21.77
N LEU A 98 17.57 -1.33 -22.34
CA LEU A 98 18.87 -1.27 -21.66
C LEU A 98 18.97 -0.04 -20.75
N CYS A 99 18.81 -0.27 -19.44
CA CYS A 99 18.90 0.77 -18.41
C CYS A 99 20.18 0.61 -17.57
N LYS A 100 20.73 1.73 -17.09
CA LYS A 100 21.62 1.73 -15.93
C LYS A 100 20.80 1.53 -14.66
N TRP A 101 21.38 0.88 -13.64
CA TRP A 101 20.66 0.62 -12.39
C TRP A 101 21.41 1.18 -11.19
N ILE A 102 20.69 1.96 -10.39
CA ILE A 102 21.14 2.46 -9.09
C ILE A 102 20.27 1.80 -8.03
N LEU A 103 20.78 0.71 -7.47
CA LEU A 103 20.09 -0.05 -6.42
C LEU A 103 20.40 0.49 -5.03
N LEU A 104 19.36 0.95 -4.33
CA LEU A 104 19.46 1.41 -2.94
C LEU A 104 19.15 0.25 -1.99
N ASP A 105 20.17 -0.55 -1.71
CA ASP A 105 20.11 -1.67 -0.76
C ASP A 105 20.28 -1.22 0.69
N SER A 106 19.87 -2.07 1.63
CA SER A 106 20.14 -1.87 3.05
C SER A 106 21.66 -1.76 3.33
N PRO A 107 22.12 -0.72 4.03
CA PRO A 107 23.52 -0.59 4.45
C PRO A 107 24.02 -1.75 5.32
N ALA A 108 23.12 -2.52 5.93
CA ALA A 108 23.46 -3.73 6.69
C ALA A 108 23.94 -4.88 5.78
N VAL A 109 23.50 -4.89 4.51
CA VAL A 109 23.83 -5.94 3.53
C VAL A 109 25.01 -5.52 2.66
N ILE A 110 24.95 -4.34 2.04
CA ILE A 110 25.99 -3.87 1.10
C ILE A 110 27.11 -3.06 1.75
N GLY A 111 26.96 -2.71 3.02
CA GLY A 111 27.88 -1.84 3.74
C GLY A 111 27.67 -0.35 3.46
N ARG A 112 28.01 0.49 4.45
CA ARG A 112 27.81 1.95 4.40
C ARG A 112 28.55 2.63 3.25
N ARG A 113 29.75 2.14 2.91
CA ARG A 113 30.58 2.74 1.85
C ARG A 113 29.94 2.55 0.47
N GLU A 114 29.46 1.35 0.16
CA GLU A 114 28.79 1.07 -1.12
C GLU A 114 27.45 1.80 -1.20
N PHE A 115 26.68 1.84 -0.11
CA PHE A 115 25.44 2.60 -0.05
C PHE A 115 25.68 4.09 -0.39
N LEU A 116 26.66 4.72 0.25
CA LEU A 116 27.01 6.12 -0.01
C LEU A 116 27.52 6.33 -1.44
N LYS A 117 28.28 5.38 -2.00
CA LYS A 117 28.73 5.42 -3.39
C LYS A 117 27.54 5.42 -4.36
N ARG A 118 26.62 4.47 -4.22
CA ARG A 118 25.41 4.38 -5.07
C ARG A 118 24.50 5.59 -4.90
N LEU A 119 24.34 6.08 -3.68
CA LEU A 119 23.60 7.30 -3.41
C LEU A 119 24.27 8.53 -4.07
N SER A 120 25.60 8.58 -4.06
CA SER A 120 26.35 9.67 -4.70
C SER A 120 26.26 9.68 -6.22
N ALA A 121 26.01 8.51 -6.85
CA ALA A 121 25.79 8.42 -8.29
C ALA A 121 24.55 9.21 -8.75
N LEU A 122 23.55 9.41 -7.87
CA LEU A 122 22.40 10.27 -8.17
C LEU A 122 22.79 11.72 -8.47
N LYS A 123 23.94 12.18 -7.97
CA LYS A 123 24.44 13.54 -8.22
C LYS A 123 24.78 13.78 -9.69
N GLU A 124 25.12 12.73 -10.44
CA GLU A 124 25.44 12.83 -11.87
C GLU A 124 24.23 13.27 -12.72
N TYR A 125 23.02 13.18 -12.17
CA TYR A 125 21.76 13.50 -12.83
C TYR A 125 21.16 14.83 -12.33
N SER A 126 21.85 15.51 -11.40
CA SER A 126 21.44 16.81 -10.90
C SER A 126 21.87 17.92 -11.84
N VAL A 127 20.96 18.85 -12.13
CA VAL A 127 21.29 20.12 -12.80
C VAL A 127 21.77 21.22 -11.83
N LEU A 128 21.66 20.98 -10.52
CA LEU A 128 22.14 21.91 -9.48
C LEU A 128 23.66 21.83 -9.34
N GLU A 129 24.28 22.95 -8.94
CA GLU A 129 25.70 22.98 -8.61
C GLU A 129 26.05 22.02 -7.46
N SER A 130 27.28 21.49 -7.48
CA SER A 130 27.75 20.52 -6.47
C SER A 130 27.68 21.04 -5.03
N SER A 131 27.71 22.37 -4.85
CA SER A 131 27.55 23.08 -3.58
C SER A 131 26.16 22.90 -2.96
N GLU A 132 25.14 22.64 -3.78
CA GLU A 132 23.76 22.43 -3.33
C GLU A 132 23.53 21.01 -2.76
N PHE A 133 24.38 20.05 -3.10
CA PHE A 133 24.31 18.66 -2.61
C PHE A 133 25.03 18.47 -1.27
N THR A 134 24.70 19.31 -0.29
CA THR A 134 25.20 19.19 1.07
C THR A 134 24.43 18.10 1.85
N ALA A 135 25.13 17.31 2.67
CA ALA A 135 24.53 16.26 3.50
C ALA A 135 23.36 16.77 4.38
N ILE A 136 23.43 18.02 4.83
CA ILE A 136 22.38 18.69 5.61
C ILE A 136 21.11 18.90 4.78
N LYS A 137 21.23 19.43 3.55
CA LYS A 137 20.07 19.62 2.65
C LYS A 137 19.47 18.27 2.27
N LEU A 138 20.32 17.27 2.04
CA LEU A 138 19.90 15.88 1.80
C LEU A 138 19.05 15.33 2.95
N ALA A 139 19.59 15.37 4.17
CA ALA A 139 18.89 14.90 5.35
C ALA A 139 17.58 15.66 5.59
N ARG A 140 17.57 16.98 5.39
CA ARG A 140 16.37 17.82 5.54
C ARG A 140 15.28 17.44 4.54
N ASN A 141 15.62 17.28 3.26
CA ASN A 141 14.64 16.95 2.22
C ASN A 141 14.10 15.52 2.37
N ILE A 142 14.95 14.55 2.76
CA ILE A 142 14.51 13.20 3.13
C ILE A 142 13.53 13.27 4.32
N PHE A 143 13.87 14.05 5.35
CA PHE A 143 12.99 14.25 6.52
C PHE A 143 11.65 14.90 6.13
N CYS A 144 11.67 15.90 5.24
CA CYS A 144 10.46 16.50 4.69
C CYS A 144 9.60 15.47 3.95
N GLY A 145 10.21 14.64 3.09
CA GLY A 145 9.52 13.56 2.38
C GLY A 145 8.89 12.54 3.33
N LEU A 146 9.64 12.07 4.34
CA LEU A 146 9.10 11.17 5.37
C LEU A 146 7.93 11.80 6.13
N LYS A 147 8.07 13.06 6.54
CA LYS A 147 6.99 13.81 7.23
C LYS A 147 5.76 13.94 6.33
N LEU A 148 5.94 14.18 5.04
CA LEU A 148 4.86 14.31 4.08
C LEU A 148 4.12 12.97 3.90
N ILE A 149 4.84 11.86 3.71
CA ILE A 149 4.28 10.50 3.65
C ILE A 149 3.43 10.20 4.88
N PHE A 150 3.97 10.44 6.08
CA PHE A 150 3.27 10.13 7.32
C PHE A 150 2.01 10.97 7.51
N LYS A 151 2.05 12.25 7.12
CA LYS A 151 0.86 13.12 7.15
C LYS A 151 -0.18 12.69 6.13
N LEU A 152 0.22 12.29 4.93
CA LEU A 152 -0.67 11.82 3.87
C LEU A 152 -1.39 10.54 4.30
N ASP A 153 -0.65 9.54 4.78
CA ASP A 153 -1.22 8.29 5.29
C ASP A 153 -2.18 8.49 6.47
N THR A 154 -1.83 9.42 7.37
CA THR A 154 -2.69 9.77 8.51
C THR A 154 -4.00 10.39 8.03
N LEU A 155 -3.93 11.29 7.04
CA LEU A 155 -5.10 11.91 6.42
C LEU A 155 -5.96 10.85 5.74
N ARG A 156 -5.38 10.00 4.87
CA ARG A 156 -6.08 8.91 4.20
C ARG A 156 -6.79 7.98 5.19
N THR A 157 -6.07 7.50 6.21
CA THR A 157 -6.65 6.68 7.29
C THR A 157 -7.82 7.39 7.98
N LYS A 158 -7.74 8.71 8.16
CA LYS A 158 -8.82 9.48 8.78
C LYS A 158 -10.05 9.56 7.87
N ILE A 159 -9.84 9.75 6.57
CA ILE A 159 -10.90 9.74 5.56
C ILE A 159 -11.58 8.37 5.54
N GLU A 160 -10.81 7.29 5.35
CA GLU A 160 -11.29 5.89 5.34
C GLU A 160 -12.17 5.54 6.55
N LYS A 161 -11.71 5.89 7.75
CA LYS A 161 -12.45 5.60 8.99
C LYS A 161 -13.71 6.44 9.15
N THR A 162 -13.67 7.68 8.67
CA THR A 162 -14.79 8.63 8.82
C THR A 162 -15.86 8.41 7.75
N ALA A 163 -15.50 7.83 6.60
CA ALA A 163 -16.36 7.69 5.42
C ALA A 163 -17.76 7.12 5.73
N GLY A 164 -17.83 5.97 6.39
CA GLY A 164 -19.11 5.34 6.76
C GLY A 164 -19.97 6.12 7.77
N TYR A 165 -19.42 7.17 8.39
CA TYR A 165 -20.14 8.06 9.30
C TYR A 165 -20.61 9.36 8.63
N LEU A 166 -20.33 9.55 7.34
CA LEU A 166 -20.80 10.71 6.60
C LEU A 166 -22.25 10.52 6.17
N ASP A 167 -22.99 11.62 6.05
CA ASP A 167 -24.32 11.61 5.41
C ASP A 167 -24.22 11.11 3.96
N LYS A 168 -23.11 11.41 3.30
CA LYS A 168 -22.81 11.08 1.91
C LYS A 168 -21.42 10.46 1.80
N PRO A 169 -21.27 9.13 1.99
CA PRO A 169 -19.97 8.46 1.99
C PRO A 169 -19.14 8.67 0.71
N TYR A 170 -19.79 8.83 -0.45
CA TYR A 170 -19.10 9.09 -1.72
C TYR A 170 -18.25 10.38 -1.72
N GLU A 171 -18.55 11.37 -0.87
CA GLU A 171 -17.74 12.60 -0.76
C GLU A 171 -16.33 12.30 -0.22
N ALA A 172 -16.18 11.25 0.61
CA ALA A 172 -14.87 10.79 1.06
C ALA A 172 -14.08 10.15 -0.08
N ALA A 173 -14.74 9.34 -0.93
CA ALA A 173 -14.13 8.75 -2.12
C ALA A 173 -13.64 9.83 -3.11
N GLU A 174 -14.45 10.87 -3.34
CA GLU A 174 -14.06 12.01 -4.17
C GLU A 174 -12.88 12.80 -3.58
N LEU A 175 -12.84 12.96 -2.25
CA LEU A 175 -11.72 13.61 -1.57
C LEU A 175 -10.42 12.83 -1.74
N LEU A 176 -10.46 11.49 -1.70
CA LEU A 176 -9.27 10.66 -1.93
C LEU A 176 -8.75 10.81 -3.36
N ARG A 177 -9.64 10.79 -4.37
CA ARG A 177 -9.27 11.05 -5.76
C ARG A 177 -8.70 12.45 -5.97
N GLU A 178 -9.29 13.46 -5.33
CA GLU A 178 -8.77 14.83 -5.41
C GLU A 178 -7.35 14.92 -4.83
N ILE A 179 -7.09 14.27 -3.69
CA ILE A 179 -5.76 14.22 -3.09
C ILE A 179 -4.77 13.54 -4.03
N GLU A 180 -5.13 12.40 -4.60
CA GLU A 180 -4.30 11.65 -5.56
C GLU A 180 -3.89 12.55 -6.74
N GLU A 181 -4.87 13.13 -7.43
CA GLU A 181 -4.65 14.01 -8.59
C GLU A 181 -3.83 15.25 -8.24
N LYS A 182 -4.11 15.90 -7.11
CA LYS A 182 -3.34 17.08 -6.68
C LYS A 182 -1.91 16.72 -6.31
N MET A 183 -1.69 15.57 -5.68
CA MET A 183 -0.34 15.11 -5.32
C MET A 183 0.49 14.74 -6.53
N LYS A 184 -0.11 14.17 -7.60
CA LYS A 184 0.57 13.93 -8.88
C LYS A 184 1.08 15.23 -9.51
N ASN A 185 0.27 16.29 -9.43
CA ASN A 185 0.58 17.60 -9.99
C ASN A 185 1.41 18.51 -9.06
N ALA A 186 1.75 18.07 -7.85
CA ALA A 186 2.60 18.83 -6.95
C ALA A 186 4.04 18.93 -7.49
N GLU A 187 4.64 20.12 -7.38
CA GLU A 187 6.00 20.37 -7.88
C GLU A 187 7.04 20.39 -6.75
N ASN A 188 6.65 20.76 -5.54
CA ASN A 188 7.54 20.89 -4.39
C ASN A 188 6.86 20.41 -3.09
N PHE A 189 7.63 20.31 -1.99
CA PHE A 189 7.07 19.87 -0.71
C PHE A 189 6.03 20.82 -0.13
N TYR A 190 6.11 22.13 -0.43
CA TYR A 190 5.14 23.12 0.05
C TYR A 190 3.74 22.82 -0.53
N ASP A 191 3.65 22.52 -1.83
CA ASP A 191 2.40 22.10 -2.46
C ASP A 191 1.82 20.86 -1.79
N GLY A 192 2.65 19.84 -1.58
CA GLY A 192 2.23 18.60 -0.89
C GLY A 192 1.64 18.87 0.50
N PHE A 193 2.32 19.68 1.32
CA PHE A 193 1.80 20.03 2.65
C PHE A 193 0.52 20.87 2.60
N ARG A 194 0.41 21.78 1.62
CA ARG A 194 -0.78 22.62 1.40
C ARG A 194 -1.98 21.79 0.95
N ILE A 195 -1.79 20.80 0.08
CA ILE A 195 -2.82 19.84 -0.35
C ILE A 195 -3.36 19.09 0.87
N ILE A 196 -2.48 18.57 1.73
CA ILE A 196 -2.88 17.88 2.95
C ILE A 196 -3.67 18.80 3.88
N GLU A 197 -3.20 20.03 4.11
CA GLU A 197 -3.88 20.97 5.00
C GLU A 197 -5.28 21.34 4.50
N ASN A 198 -5.41 21.67 3.21
CA ASN A 198 -6.70 21.96 2.58
C ASN A 198 -7.64 20.75 2.65
N SER A 199 -7.12 19.55 2.45
CA SER A 199 -7.89 18.30 2.52
C SER A 199 -8.38 18.01 3.94
N TYR A 200 -7.60 18.33 4.98
CA TYR A 200 -8.07 18.27 6.37
C TYR A 200 -9.22 19.24 6.63
N ARG A 201 -9.17 20.46 6.06
CA ARG A 201 -10.27 21.43 6.18
C ARG A 201 -11.52 20.94 5.46
N ARG A 202 -11.37 20.41 4.23
CA ARG A 202 -12.48 19.80 3.47
C ARG A 202 -13.12 18.65 4.24
N LEU A 203 -12.32 17.70 4.76
CA LEU A 203 -12.82 16.58 5.57
C LEU A 203 -13.60 17.03 6.81
N LYS A 204 -13.16 18.10 7.49
CA LYS A 204 -13.86 18.65 8.65
C LYS A 204 -15.21 19.28 8.29
N GLY A 205 -15.35 19.80 7.06
CA GLY A 205 -16.58 20.40 6.56
C GLY A 205 -17.62 19.39 6.08
N LEU A 206 -17.24 18.12 5.87
CA LEU A 206 -18.18 17.08 5.46
C LEU A 206 -19.17 16.77 6.59
N LYS A 207 -20.45 16.68 6.23
CA LYS A 207 -21.53 16.46 7.18
C LYS A 207 -21.54 15.00 7.65
N LYS A 208 -21.59 14.81 8.97
CA LYS A 208 -21.64 13.50 9.61
C LYS A 208 -23.06 13.15 10.03
N ASN A 209 -23.40 11.88 9.95
CA ASN A 209 -24.60 11.31 10.53
C ASN A 209 -24.29 10.76 11.93
N PRO A 210 -24.79 11.38 13.02
CA PRO A 210 -24.52 10.92 14.38
C PRO A 210 -25.09 9.53 14.69
N GLU A 211 -26.15 9.13 13.99
CA GLU A 211 -26.83 7.84 14.17
C GLU A 211 -26.23 6.74 13.29
N ALA A 212 -25.19 7.05 12.50
CA ALA A 212 -24.56 6.07 11.63
C ALA A 212 -23.84 4.99 12.44
N ASP A 213 -24.18 3.73 12.15
CA ASP A 213 -23.47 2.55 12.65
C ASP A 213 -22.94 1.73 11.46
N PRO A 214 -21.92 2.23 10.73
CA PRO A 214 -21.44 1.60 9.50
C PRO A 214 -20.74 0.27 9.75
N VAL A 215 -20.73 -0.61 8.75
CA VAL A 215 -19.89 -1.80 8.74
C VAL A 215 -18.42 -1.39 8.78
N LYS A 216 -17.66 -1.97 9.71
CA LYS A 216 -16.23 -1.73 9.89
C LYS A 216 -15.44 -2.84 9.21
N VAL A 217 -14.72 -2.50 8.16
CA VAL A 217 -13.94 -3.45 7.37
C VAL A 217 -12.44 -3.20 7.55
N LEU A 218 -11.70 -4.25 7.87
CA LEU A 218 -10.23 -4.25 7.86
C LEU A 218 -9.73 -4.77 6.50
N ILE A 219 -8.84 -4.03 5.85
CA ILE A 219 -8.10 -4.48 4.65
C ILE A 219 -6.67 -4.84 5.05
N THR A 220 -6.20 -6.03 4.67
CA THR A 220 -4.82 -6.49 4.90
C THR A 220 -4.37 -7.46 3.79
N GLY A 221 -3.09 -7.81 3.74
CA GLY A 221 -2.59 -8.86 2.86
C GLY A 221 -1.22 -8.54 2.26
N GLU A 222 -1.15 -8.40 0.95
CA GLU A 222 0.10 -8.01 0.26
C GLU A 222 0.26 -6.48 0.21
N ILE A 223 1.48 -5.95 0.37
CA ILE A 223 1.72 -4.50 0.50
C ILE A 223 1.42 -3.75 -0.80
N TYR A 224 1.90 -4.23 -1.95
CA TYR A 224 1.81 -3.51 -3.21
C TYR A 224 0.36 -3.43 -3.65
N THR A 225 -0.33 -4.56 -3.73
CA THR A 225 -1.77 -4.61 -4.02
C THR A 225 -2.59 -3.83 -2.99
N SER A 226 -2.08 -3.59 -1.77
CA SER A 226 -2.77 -2.75 -0.79
C SER A 226 -2.53 -1.25 -0.94
N ILE A 227 -1.36 -0.81 -1.44
CA ILE A 227 -1.04 0.63 -1.56
C ILE A 227 -1.30 1.18 -2.95
N GLU A 228 -1.31 0.32 -3.96
CA GLU A 228 -1.56 0.66 -5.35
C GLU A 228 -3.05 0.45 -5.67
N GLU A 229 -3.76 1.54 -5.89
CA GLU A 229 -5.23 1.54 -6.06
C GLU A 229 -5.66 0.75 -7.32
N GLU A 230 -4.93 0.89 -8.41
CA GLU A 230 -5.26 0.24 -9.69
C GLU A 230 -5.01 -1.27 -9.66
N ALA A 231 -4.04 -1.72 -8.86
CA ALA A 231 -3.74 -3.13 -8.68
C ALA A 231 -4.84 -3.90 -7.91
N ASN A 232 -5.75 -3.20 -7.21
CA ASN A 232 -6.86 -3.81 -6.47
C ASN A 232 -8.25 -3.35 -6.95
N GLY A 233 -8.33 -2.68 -8.10
CA GLY A 233 -9.59 -2.14 -8.62
C GLY A 233 -10.22 -1.06 -7.74
N ARG A 234 -9.41 -0.30 -6.99
CA ARG A 234 -9.85 0.73 -6.05
C ARG A 234 -10.79 0.21 -4.96
N LEU A 235 -10.46 -0.95 -4.37
CA LEU A 235 -11.25 -1.62 -3.32
C LEU A 235 -11.70 -0.68 -2.19
N GLU A 236 -10.80 0.18 -1.73
CA GLU A 236 -11.08 1.17 -0.67
C GLU A 236 -12.26 2.08 -1.07
N GLU A 237 -12.22 2.60 -2.30
CA GLU A 237 -13.24 3.50 -2.82
C GLU A 237 -14.60 2.80 -2.91
N ARG A 238 -14.62 1.54 -3.36
CA ARG A 238 -15.85 0.74 -3.46
C ARG A 238 -16.50 0.55 -2.09
N LEU A 239 -15.71 0.16 -1.09
CA LEU A 239 -16.21 -0.02 0.28
C LEU A 239 -16.75 1.29 0.87
N ILE A 240 -16.05 2.41 0.63
CA ILE A 240 -16.51 3.74 1.04
C ILE A 240 -17.86 4.07 0.39
N ARG A 241 -18.02 3.80 -0.91
CA ARG A 241 -19.29 4.02 -1.64
C ARG A 241 -20.42 3.14 -1.13
N LEU A 242 -20.11 1.95 -0.63
CA LEU A 242 -21.04 1.06 0.08
C LEU A 242 -21.32 1.52 1.53
N GLY A 243 -20.82 2.67 1.97
CA GLY A 243 -21.06 3.19 3.31
C GLY A 243 -20.23 2.56 4.42
N CYS A 244 -19.18 1.81 4.09
CA CYS A 244 -18.32 1.19 5.08
C CYS A 244 -17.35 2.20 5.75
N SER A 245 -17.01 1.92 7.01
CA SER A 245 -15.83 2.48 7.67
C SER A 245 -14.65 1.55 7.42
N VAL A 246 -13.62 2.04 6.74
CA VAL A 246 -12.51 1.19 6.28
C VAL A 246 -11.27 1.45 7.14
N LYS A 247 -10.49 0.40 7.39
CA LYS A 247 -9.12 0.54 7.88
C LYS A 247 -8.18 -0.30 7.04
N ARG A 248 -7.28 0.36 6.31
CA ARG A 248 -6.13 -0.32 5.73
C ARG A 248 -5.06 -0.59 6.80
N HIS A 249 -4.63 -1.85 6.90
CA HIS A 249 -3.50 -2.27 7.73
C HIS A 249 -2.17 -1.79 7.13
N LEU A 250 -1.97 -2.12 5.85
CA LEU A 250 -0.70 -1.94 5.15
C LEU A 250 -0.75 -0.63 4.36
N ASN A 251 -0.01 0.37 4.85
CA ASN A 251 0.23 1.62 4.15
C ASN A 251 1.72 1.94 4.14
N ILE A 252 2.13 2.98 3.40
CA ILE A 252 3.54 3.28 3.19
C ILE A 252 4.23 3.63 4.51
N SER A 253 3.60 4.43 5.36
CA SER A 253 4.16 4.81 6.66
C SER A 253 4.24 3.63 7.63
N TRP A 254 3.36 2.63 7.53
CA TRP A 254 3.51 1.35 8.23
C TRP A 254 4.72 0.59 7.70
N TRP A 255 4.85 0.49 6.37
CA TRP A 255 5.97 -0.19 5.71
C TRP A 255 7.32 0.42 6.07
N ILE A 256 7.44 1.76 6.06
CA ILE A 256 8.64 2.48 6.48
C ILE A 256 8.99 2.17 7.93
N ARG A 257 8.01 2.29 8.86
CA ARG A 257 8.25 1.99 10.28
C ARG A 257 8.70 0.55 10.48
N HIS A 258 8.07 -0.38 9.78
CA HIS A 258 8.37 -1.80 9.90
C HIS A 258 9.77 -2.11 9.36
N THR A 259 10.10 -1.63 8.16
CA THR A 259 11.41 -1.80 7.55
C THR A 259 12.53 -1.19 8.40
N LEU A 260 12.33 0.01 8.95
CA LEU A 260 13.29 0.62 9.88
C LEU A 260 13.43 -0.17 11.17
N SER A 261 12.32 -0.70 11.71
CA SER A 261 12.34 -1.54 12.91
C SER A 261 13.11 -2.84 12.67
N ASP A 262 12.93 -3.49 11.52
CA ASP A 262 13.62 -4.74 11.18
C ASP A 262 15.13 -4.51 10.99
N ILE A 263 15.54 -3.34 10.49
CA ILE A 263 16.96 -2.96 10.40
C ILE A 263 17.57 -2.75 11.79
N ILE A 264 16.85 -2.12 12.72
CA ILE A 264 17.36 -1.80 14.07
C ILE A 264 17.31 -3.02 15.00
N PHE A 265 16.25 -3.82 14.89
CA PHE A 265 15.98 -4.98 15.72
C PHE A 265 15.77 -6.24 14.85
N PRO A 266 16.81 -6.70 14.12
CA PRO A 266 16.72 -7.92 13.35
C PRO A 266 16.43 -9.10 14.29
N ASP A 267 15.18 -9.56 14.28
CA ASP A 267 14.70 -10.82 14.84
C ASP A 267 14.96 -11.15 16.34
N SER A 268 14.57 -10.25 17.25
CA SER A 268 14.17 -10.66 18.62
C SER A 268 12.66 -10.95 18.77
N VAL A 269 11.86 -10.55 17.78
CA VAL A 269 10.38 -10.64 17.80
C VAL A 269 9.86 -11.92 17.13
N SER A 270 10.69 -12.60 16.32
CA SER A 270 10.32 -13.79 15.54
C SER A 270 9.95 -15.00 16.40
N SER A 271 10.58 -15.20 17.56
CA SER A 271 10.34 -16.36 18.44
C SER A 271 9.01 -16.26 19.21
N ILE A 272 8.58 -15.04 19.57
CA ILE A 272 7.33 -14.80 20.33
C ILE A 272 6.12 -14.80 19.38
N PHE A 273 6.23 -14.13 18.23
CA PHE A 273 5.14 -14.07 17.25
C PHE A 273 4.86 -15.44 16.61
N GLY A 274 5.91 -16.21 16.31
CA GLY A 274 5.75 -17.50 15.65
C GLY A 274 5.07 -18.54 16.53
N LYS A 275 5.34 -18.50 17.85
CA LYS A 275 4.67 -19.34 18.84
C LYS A 275 3.23 -18.93 19.09
N LYS A 276 2.93 -17.62 19.13
CA LYS A 276 1.57 -17.11 19.44
C LYS A 276 0.58 -17.35 18.30
N TYR A 277 1.04 -17.29 17.05
CA TYR A 277 0.18 -17.31 15.87
C TYR A 277 0.47 -18.47 14.90
N GLY A 278 1.19 -19.49 15.34
CA GLY A 278 1.32 -20.77 14.61
C GLY A 278 2.16 -20.75 13.32
N ILE A 279 2.87 -19.66 13.00
CA ILE A 279 3.78 -19.57 11.86
C ILE A 279 5.21 -19.37 12.39
N PRO A 280 5.98 -20.46 12.63
CA PRO A 280 7.25 -20.39 13.33
C PRO A 280 8.36 -19.69 12.52
N CYS A 281 8.36 -19.83 11.19
CA CYS A 281 9.38 -19.28 10.29
C CYS A 281 8.95 -17.95 9.65
N ASN A 282 9.91 -17.17 9.15
CA ASN A 282 9.63 -16.03 8.30
C ASN A 282 9.40 -16.52 6.86
N ILE A 283 8.18 -16.36 6.36
CA ILE A 283 7.77 -16.77 5.00
C ILE A 283 7.91 -15.64 3.97
N GLY A 284 8.33 -14.45 4.43
CA GLY A 284 8.56 -13.28 3.59
C GLY A 284 7.30 -12.51 3.24
N GLY A 285 7.51 -11.41 2.50
CA GLY A 285 6.49 -10.39 2.35
C GLY A 285 5.99 -9.96 3.73
N TYR A 286 4.68 -9.97 3.93
CA TYR A 286 4.04 -9.59 5.21
C TYR A 286 3.07 -10.66 5.73
N GLY A 287 3.23 -11.93 5.32
CA GLY A 287 2.28 -13.00 5.64
C GLY A 287 2.05 -13.21 7.13
N ARG A 288 3.10 -13.15 7.96
CA ARG A 288 2.98 -13.25 9.45
C ARG A 288 2.21 -12.06 10.04
N GLN A 289 2.48 -10.87 9.53
CA GLN A 289 1.88 -9.61 9.94
C GLN A 289 0.40 -9.61 9.55
N THR A 290 0.07 -10.13 8.35
CA THR A 290 -1.29 -10.36 7.89
C THR A 290 -2.03 -11.29 8.85
N VAL A 291 -1.50 -12.49 9.14
CA VAL A 291 -2.14 -13.44 10.07
C VAL A 291 -2.35 -12.83 11.45
N SER A 292 -1.30 -12.21 12.02
CA SER A 292 -1.41 -11.52 13.32
C SER A 292 -2.50 -10.45 13.29
N LYS A 293 -2.58 -9.65 12.22
CA LYS A 293 -3.58 -8.60 12.12
C LYS A 293 -5.00 -9.15 12.04
N ILE A 294 -5.20 -10.24 11.30
CA ILE A 294 -6.48 -10.94 11.19
C ILE A 294 -6.89 -11.50 12.56
N MET A 295 -5.97 -12.15 13.27
CA MET A 295 -6.27 -12.72 14.60
C MET A 295 -6.61 -11.67 15.65
N ASN A 296 -6.13 -10.43 15.49
CA ASN A 296 -6.40 -9.30 16.38
C ASN A 296 -7.44 -8.33 15.77
N SER A 297 -8.33 -8.81 14.88
CA SER A 297 -9.30 -7.97 14.18
C SER A 297 -10.66 -7.85 14.88
N GLY A 298 -10.83 -8.35 16.10
CA GLY A 298 -12.14 -8.42 16.80
C GLY A 298 -12.92 -7.11 16.99
N SER A 299 -12.32 -5.96 16.68
CA SER A 299 -13.01 -4.66 16.63
C SER A 299 -13.68 -4.33 15.28
N PHE A 300 -13.53 -5.19 14.28
CA PHE A 300 -14.05 -5.05 12.92
C PHE A 300 -15.16 -6.07 12.68
N ASP A 301 -16.16 -5.71 11.88
CA ASP A 301 -17.27 -6.61 11.52
C ASP A 301 -16.81 -7.67 10.51
N GLY A 302 -15.85 -7.32 9.66
CA GLY A 302 -15.23 -8.25 8.72
C GLY A 302 -13.84 -7.83 8.25
N VAL A 303 -13.16 -8.78 7.61
CA VAL A 303 -11.81 -8.63 7.09
C VAL A 303 -11.81 -8.96 5.61
N ILE A 304 -11.18 -8.10 4.80
CA ILE A 304 -10.87 -8.40 3.40
C ILE A 304 -9.36 -8.58 3.28
N LYS A 305 -8.94 -9.81 3.00
CA LYS A 305 -7.54 -10.15 2.73
C LYS A 305 -7.31 -10.12 1.22
N ILE A 306 -6.44 -9.23 0.76
CA ILE A 306 -6.08 -9.04 -0.65
C ILE A 306 -4.69 -9.57 -0.94
N MET A 307 -4.49 -10.18 -2.11
CA MET A 307 -3.17 -10.61 -2.56
C MET A 307 -3.14 -10.75 -4.08
N PRO A 308 -1.99 -10.60 -4.72
CA PRO A 308 -1.85 -10.96 -6.11
C PRO A 308 -1.72 -12.48 -6.27
N ALA A 309 -2.18 -13.01 -7.40
CA ALA A 309 -1.90 -14.39 -7.81
C ALA A 309 -0.38 -14.63 -7.84
N GLY A 310 0.04 -15.82 -7.39
CA GLY A 310 1.46 -16.17 -7.26
C GLY A 310 2.16 -15.60 -6.02
N CYS A 311 1.49 -14.84 -5.15
CA CYS A 311 2.07 -14.38 -3.89
C CYS A 311 2.16 -15.51 -2.85
N MET A 312 3.23 -16.31 -2.92
CA MET A 312 3.44 -17.45 -2.01
C MET A 312 3.25 -17.11 -0.52
N PRO A 313 3.81 -16.04 0.06
CA PRO A 313 3.65 -15.77 1.49
C PRO A 313 2.19 -15.52 1.89
N GLU A 314 1.42 -14.88 1.02
CA GLU A 314 0.02 -14.59 1.26
C GLU A 314 -0.89 -15.79 0.97
N ILE A 315 -0.49 -16.72 0.08
CA ILE A 315 -1.13 -18.03 -0.10
C ILE A 315 -0.98 -18.86 1.19
N VAL A 316 0.21 -18.90 1.77
CA VAL A 316 0.45 -19.56 3.06
C VAL A 316 -0.37 -18.90 4.18
N ALA A 317 -0.39 -17.56 4.23
CA ALA A 317 -1.21 -16.83 5.19
C ALA A 317 -2.72 -17.12 5.03
N LYS A 318 -3.21 -17.27 3.78
CA LYS A 318 -4.61 -17.65 3.51
C LYS A 318 -4.92 -19.04 4.06
N ALA A 319 -4.10 -20.04 3.73
CA ALA A 319 -4.31 -21.41 4.21
C ALA A 319 -4.34 -21.48 5.74
N PHE A 320 -3.47 -20.72 6.40
CA PHE A 320 -3.48 -20.59 7.85
C PHE A 320 -4.78 -19.95 8.36
N CYS A 321 -5.21 -18.83 7.77
CA CYS A 321 -6.44 -18.13 8.16
C CYS A 321 -7.69 -19.02 8.00
N GLU A 322 -7.79 -19.81 6.94
CA GLU A 322 -8.89 -20.75 6.72
C GLU A 322 -8.92 -21.84 7.80
N GLY A 323 -7.75 -22.37 8.19
CA GLY A 323 -7.65 -23.37 9.27
C GLY A 323 -8.02 -22.86 10.67
N ILE A 324 -8.07 -21.53 10.87
CA ILE A 324 -8.46 -20.92 12.16
C ILE A 324 -9.81 -20.18 12.10
N GLN A 325 -10.47 -20.16 10.94
CA GLN A 325 -11.66 -19.34 10.71
C GLN A 325 -12.83 -19.72 11.62
N ASP A 326 -13.04 -21.01 11.88
CA ASP A 326 -14.09 -21.49 12.78
C ASP A 326 -13.87 -21.08 14.25
N LYS A 327 -12.64 -20.72 14.61
CA LYS A 327 -12.26 -20.26 15.95
C LYS A 327 -12.34 -18.73 16.08
N GLN A 328 -12.61 -18.02 14.99
CA GLN A 328 -12.68 -16.56 14.94
C GLN A 328 -14.13 -16.13 14.74
N ASP A 329 -14.56 -15.12 15.49
CA ASP A 329 -15.89 -14.57 15.28
C ASP A 329 -15.98 -13.79 13.96
N ASN A 330 -14.85 -13.28 13.44
CA ASN A 330 -14.81 -12.41 12.28
C ASN A 330 -14.90 -13.17 10.95
N LYS A 331 -15.65 -12.62 9.99
CA LYS A 331 -15.70 -13.16 8.62
C LYS A 331 -14.56 -12.62 7.78
N ILE A 332 -13.96 -13.50 6.97
CA ILE A 332 -12.81 -13.18 6.12
C ILE A 332 -13.23 -13.39 4.66
N LEU A 333 -13.07 -12.36 3.84
CA LEU A 333 -13.16 -12.45 2.38
C LEU A 333 -11.74 -12.44 1.79
N HIS A 334 -11.41 -13.47 1.02
CA HIS A 334 -10.15 -13.54 0.28
C HIS A 334 -10.34 -13.06 -1.15
N LEU A 335 -9.70 -11.95 -1.52
CA LEU A 335 -9.64 -11.45 -2.90
C LEU A 335 -8.23 -11.70 -3.44
N ILE A 336 -8.16 -12.41 -4.57
CA ILE A 336 -6.93 -12.71 -5.28
C ILE A 336 -7.00 -11.92 -6.57
N TYR A 337 -6.03 -11.04 -6.83
CA TYR A 337 -5.97 -10.22 -8.03
C TYR A 337 -4.93 -10.78 -9.00
N ASP A 338 -5.27 -10.88 -10.27
CA ASP A 338 -4.38 -11.33 -11.34
C ASP A 338 -4.43 -10.35 -12.51
N GLU A 339 -3.85 -10.76 -13.65
CA GLU A 339 -3.82 -9.98 -14.89
C GLU A 339 -5.21 -9.78 -15.49
N MET A 340 -6.13 -10.71 -15.22
CA MET A 340 -7.48 -10.68 -15.76
C MET A 340 -8.35 -9.83 -14.84
N LYS A 341 -8.55 -8.56 -15.21
CA LYS A 341 -9.49 -7.67 -14.51
C LYS A 341 -10.95 -8.13 -14.71
N ALA A 342 -11.35 -9.20 -14.03
CA ALA A 342 -12.75 -9.65 -13.93
C ALA A 342 -13.53 -8.76 -12.94
N ASP A 343 -13.62 -7.47 -13.27
CA ASP A 343 -13.96 -6.42 -12.30
C ASP A 343 -15.38 -6.57 -11.71
N ALA A 344 -16.32 -7.00 -12.54
CA ALA A 344 -17.70 -7.30 -12.13
C ALA A 344 -17.76 -8.42 -11.08
N GLY A 345 -16.92 -9.46 -11.21
CA GLY A 345 -16.88 -10.58 -10.27
C GLY A 345 -16.37 -10.16 -8.89
N TYR A 346 -15.36 -9.30 -8.83
CA TYR A 346 -14.89 -8.74 -7.56
C TYR A 346 -15.96 -7.86 -6.92
N GLN A 347 -16.62 -7.00 -7.70
CA GLN A 347 -17.66 -6.10 -7.20
C GLN A 347 -18.80 -6.87 -6.53
N THR A 348 -19.40 -7.86 -7.20
CA THR A 348 -20.50 -8.64 -6.63
C THR A 348 -20.10 -9.36 -5.34
N ARG A 349 -18.86 -9.87 -5.25
CA ARG A 349 -18.34 -10.51 -4.04
C ARG A 349 -18.18 -9.53 -2.88
N ILE A 350 -17.73 -8.31 -3.17
CA ILE A 350 -17.58 -7.25 -2.16
C ILE A 350 -18.96 -6.82 -1.66
N GLU A 351 -19.91 -6.56 -2.57
CA GLU A 351 -21.29 -6.20 -2.24
C GLU A 351 -21.96 -7.27 -1.37
N ALA A 352 -21.93 -8.53 -1.81
CA ALA A 352 -22.51 -9.64 -1.06
C ALA A 352 -21.84 -9.83 0.33
N PHE A 353 -20.54 -9.56 0.43
CA PHE A 353 -19.84 -9.62 1.71
C PHE A 353 -20.28 -8.50 2.66
N VAL A 354 -20.40 -7.26 2.17
CA VAL A 354 -20.90 -6.13 2.96
C VAL A 354 -22.33 -6.39 3.42
N ASP A 355 -23.23 -6.81 2.51
CA ASP A 355 -24.62 -7.17 2.84
C ASP A 355 -24.71 -8.23 3.94
N MET A 356 -23.86 -9.26 3.88
CA MET A 356 -23.79 -10.31 4.90
C MET A 356 -23.37 -9.72 6.26
N LEU A 357 -22.39 -8.82 6.29
CA LEU A 357 -21.92 -8.18 7.51
C LEU A 357 -22.99 -7.26 8.12
N GLU A 358 -23.70 -6.49 7.30
CA GLU A 358 -24.81 -5.64 7.73
C GLU A 358 -25.91 -6.48 8.40
N ARG A 359 -26.36 -7.54 7.74
CA ARG A 359 -27.39 -8.44 8.30
C ARG A 359 -26.96 -9.04 9.63
N ARG A 360 -25.71 -9.51 9.71
CA ARG A 360 -25.15 -10.05 10.95
C ARG A 360 -25.19 -9.01 12.08
N LYS A 361 -24.80 -7.77 11.77
CA LYS A 361 -24.80 -6.67 12.74
C LYS A 361 -26.20 -6.35 13.25
N HIS A 362 -27.20 -6.32 12.37
CA HIS A 362 -28.61 -6.13 12.74
C HIS A 362 -29.14 -7.27 13.62
N VAL A 363 -28.82 -8.53 13.32
CA VAL A 363 -29.22 -9.68 14.14
C VAL A 363 -28.60 -9.60 15.54
N LEU A 364 -27.31 -9.28 15.63
CA LEU A 364 -26.61 -9.12 16.91
C LEU A 364 -27.16 -7.94 17.72
N ALA A 365 -27.50 -6.82 17.08
CA ALA A 365 -28.13 -5.67 17.72
C ALA A 365 -29.54 -6.02 18.26
N GLY A 366 -30.36 -6.72 17.45
CA GLY A 366 -31.68 -7.20 17.86
C GLY A 366 -31.64 -8.17 19.05
N ASN A 367 -30.64 -9.05 19.08
CA ASN A 367 -30.42 -9.97 20.21
C ASN A 367 -29.98 -9.25 21.48
N ARG A 368 -29.13 -8.22 21.39
CA ARG A 368 -28.77 -7.38 22.56
C ARG A 368 -29.97 -6.63 23.11
N HIS A 369 -30.85 -6.12 22.25
CA HIS A 369 -32.05 -5.41 22.69
C HIS A 369 -33.05 -6.35 23.40
N ARG A 370 -33.19 -7.60 22.91
CA ARG A 370 -33.96 -8.65 23.60
C ARG A 370 -33.36 -9.05 24.95
N PHE A 371 -32.04 -9.21 25.04
CA PHE A 371 -31.35 -9.55 26.29
C PHE A 371 -31.44 -8.43 27.34
N ASN A 372 -31.32 -7.16 26.93
CA ASN A 372 -31.47 -6.02 27.84
C ASN A 372 -32.91 -5.87 28.33
N LYS A 373 -33.92 -6.10 27.48
CA LYS A 373 -35.33 -6.16 27.92
C LYS A 373 -35.59 -7.28 28.93
N TYR A 374 -34.98 -8.45 28.74
CA TYR A 374 -35.07 -9.57 29.69
C TYR A 374 -34.44 -9.21 31.04
N ARG A 375 -33.30 -8.51 31.07
CA ARG A 375 -32.66 -8.05 32.31
C ARG A 375 -33.46 -6.96 33.04
N SER A 376 -34.08 -6.04 32.30
CA SER A 376 -34.93 -4.99 32.91
C SER A 376 -36.29 -5.50 33.38
N GLY A 377 -36.74 -6.68 32.93
CA GLY A 377 -38.02 -7.30 33.32
C GLY A 377 -37.95 -8.25 34.52
N ILE A 378 -36.75 -8.55 35.04
CA ILE A 378 -36.53 -9.46 36.20
C ILE A 378 -36.31 -8.65 37.51
N GLY A 379 -36.35 -7.32 37.45
CA GLY A 379 -36.15 -6.42 38.60
C GLY A 379 -37.38 -5.58 38.99
N GLY A 380 -38.59 -6.03 38.63
CA GLY A 380 -39.86 -5.37 38.98
C GLY A 380 -40.61 -6.11 40.07
#